data_AF-A0A0F9IVA0-F1
#
_entry.id   AF-A0A0F9IVA0-F1
#
_cell.length_a   1.000
_cell.length_b   1.000
_cell.length_c   1.000
_cell.angle_alpha   90.00
_cell.angle_beta   90.00
_cell.angle_gamma   90.00
#
_symmetry.space_group_name_H-M   'P 1'
#
loop_
_entity.id
_entity.type
_entity.pdbx_description
1 polymer ?
#
loop_
_entity_poly.entity_id
_entity_poly.type
_entity_poly.pdbx_seq_one_letter_code
_entity_poly.pdbx_strand_id
1 'polypeptide(L)'
;MTTLNKILPAGKSWRELWLAQNIEGTHWPSSVPGGQPITLTNAAAKRTTADGVHFIAGVDTSNVKFADPYDAVNDIYASIFFTPDQTFSSASSTDMYLVSKFVDATNYWFIFLRASDGKLVMDHREGNGAETIVSAETSWAAGTKFHVLGSCNTGEGQRLIIDGGTAVTEVGNTTAISLIADVTIGARDDGTSTEGFEGVIHGQVVMGGGADVELTTTADTGEEALSAKGIPPASAKAVNVFTLD
;
A
#
# COMPACT_ATOMS: atom_id res chain seq x y z
N MET A 1 -3.41 -29.75 7.00
CA MET A 1 -2.16 -29.00 6.73
C MET A 1 -2.18 -27.79 7.62
N THR A 2 -1.27 -27.70 8.59
CA THR A 2 -1.07 -26.49 9.39
C THR A 2 -0.37 -25.48 8.51
N THR A 3 -1.06 -24.43 8.09
CA THR A 3 -0.45 -23.26 7.46
C THR A 3 0.57 -22.71 8.46
N LEU A 4 1.87 -22.84 8.16
CA LEU A 4 2.91 -22.20 8.94
C LEU A 4 2.72 -20.70 8.76
N ASN A 5 2.30 -19.99 9.81
CA ASN A 5 2.29 -18.53 9.83
C ASN A 5 3.71 -18.06 9.52
N LYS A 6 3.91 -17.48 8.33
CA LYS A 6 5.19 -16.91 7.91
C LYS A 6 5.37 -15.59 8.64
N ILE A 7 5.91 -15.65 9.84
CA ILE A 7 6.35 -14.45 10.58
C ILE A 7 7.73 -14.08 10.04
N LEU A 8 7.92 -12.80 9.68
CA LEU A 8 9.26 -12.28 9.32
C LEU A 8 10.21 -12.47 10.52
N PRO A 9 11.41 -13.06 10.32
CA PRO A 9 12.41 -13.11 11.38
C PRO A 9 12.76 -11.70 11.87
N ALA A 10 13.00 -11.55 13.17
CA ALA A 10 13.36 -10.25 13.75
C ALA A 10 14.56 -9.61 13.03
N GLY A 11 14.46 -8.30 12.76
CA GLY A 11 15.47 -7.53 12.03
C GLY A 11 15.48 -7.80 10.53
N LYS A 12 14.39 -8.35 9.97
CA LYS A 12 14.18 -8.52 8.53
C LYS A 12 12.97 -7.71 8.06
N SER A 13 13.09 -7.14 6.86
CA SER A 13 12.01 -6.46 6.16
C SER A 13 11.60 -7.25 4.92
N TRP A 14 10.31 -7.34 4.66
CA TRP A 14 9.75 -7.70 3.36
C TRP A 14 9.49 -6.43 2.55
N ARG A 15 9.83 -6.44 1.27
CA ARG A 15 9.56 -5.33 0.37
C ARG A 15 9.16 -5.90 -0.97
N GLU A 16 8.14 -5.31 -1.57
CA GLU A 16 7.79 -5.58 -2.95
C GLU A 16 7.71 -4.25 -3.69
N LEU A 17 8.48 -4.17 -4.77
CA LEU A 17 8.48 -3.04 -5.69
C LEU A 17 7.83 -3.52 -6.99
N TRP A 18 6.78 -2.85 -7.44
CA TRP A 18 6.37 -2.94 -8.84
C TRP A 18 6.67 -1.62 -9.53
N LEU A 19 7.28 -1.73 -10.70
CA LEU A 19 7.30 -0.67 -11.70
C LEU A 19 6.81 -1.35 -12.96
N ALA A 20 5.49 -1.42 -13.08
CA ALA A 20 4.83 -2.07 -14.20
C ALA A 20 4.96 -1.19 -15.44
N GLN A 21 5.89 -1.53 -16.34
CA GLN A 21 5.89 -1.05 -17.71
C GLN A 21 5.80 -2.26 -18.65
N ASN A 22 4.84 -2.24 -19.58
CA ASN A 22 4.65 -3.24 -20.63
C ASN A 22 4.50 -4.69 -20.12
N ILE A 23 3.40 -4.98 -19.42
CA ILE A 23 3.14 -6.30 -18.86
C ILE A 23 2.48 -7.27 -19.86
N GLU A 24 3.05 -8.47 -20.00
CA GLU A 24 2.39 -9.64 -20.58
C GLU A 24 2.16 -10.74 -19.53
N GLY A 25 0.94 -11.29 -19.46
CA GLY A 25 0.58 -12.41 -18.57
C GLY A 25 -0.03 -12.03 -17.22
N THR A 26 -0.37 -13.01 -16.39
CA THR A 26 -1.10 -12.82 -15.11
C THR A 26 -0.28 -13.10 -13.85
N HIS A 27 0.92 -13.66 -13.97
CA HIS A 27 1.77 -14.08 -12.84
C HIS A 27 3.18 -13.55 -13.02
N TRP A 28 3.66 -12.81 -12.03
CA TRP A 28 4.90 -12.05 -12.10
C TRP A 28 5.84 -12.49 -10.97
N PRO A 29 7.12 -12.77 -11.28
CA PRO A 29 8.11 -13.03 -10.24
C PRO A 29 8.30 -11.76 -9.42
N SER A 30 8.42 -11.92 -8.10
CA SER A 30 8.82 -10.82 -7.23
C SER A 30 10.13 -10.21 -7.72
N SER A 31 10.22 -8.88 -7.61
CA SER A 31 11.49 -8.17 -7.86
C SER A 31 12.55 -8.49 -6.80
N VAL A 32 12.15 -9.10 -5.68
CA VAL A 32 13.00 -9.56 -4.59
C VAL A 32 13.26 -11.07 -4.69
N PRO A 33 14.52 -11.53 -4.66
CA PRO A 33 14.86 -12.94 -4.60
C PRO A 33 14.21 -13.63 -3.39
N GLY A 34 13.33 -14.59 -3.65
CA GLY A 34 12.54 -15.28 -2.62
C GLY A 34 11.31 -14.51 -2.14
N GLY A 35 10.95 -13.40 -2.79
CA GLY A 35 9.72 -12.67 -2.54
C GLY A 35 8.48 -13.39 -3.07
N GLN A 36 7.30 -12.83 -2.77
CA GLN A 36 6.03 -13.49 -3.04
C GLN A 36 5.58 -13.29 -4.49
N PRO A 37 4.94 -14.28 -5.11
CA PRO A 37 4.37 -14.11 -6.45
C PRO A 37 3.43 -12.92 -6.49
N ILE A 38 3.58 -12.08 -7.50
CA ILE A 38 2.63 -11.02 -7.80
C ILE A 38 1.59 -11.61 -8.75
N THR A 39 0.31 -11.53 -8.37
CA THR A 39 -0.79 -11.92 -9.25
C THR A 39 -1.49 -10.67 -9.74
N LEU A 40 -1.55 -10.52 -11.06
CA LEU A 40 -2.42 -9.56 -11.70
C LEU A 40 -3.73 -10.27 -12.00
N THR A 41 -4.81 -9.77 -11.44
CA THR A 41 -6.13 -10.32 -11.73
C THR A 41 -6.58 -9.87 -13.14
N ASN A 42 -7.47 -10.64 -13.75
CA ASN A 42 -7.74 -10.62 -15.20
C ASN A 42 -8.01 -9.23 -15.83
N ALA A 43 -8.56 -8.27 -15.08
CA ALA A 43 -8.82 -6.93 -15.61
C ALA A 43 -7.57 -6.02 -15.52
N ALA A 44 -6.83 -6.07 -14.42
CA ALA A 44 -5.60 -5.29 -14.21
C ALA A 44 -4.47 -5.72 -15.17
N ALA A 45 -4.33 -7.03 -15.43
CA ALA A 45 -3.31 -7.57 -16.32
C ALA A 45 -3.40 -7.06 -17.77
N LYS A 46 -4.56 -6.52 -18.18
CA LYS A 46 -4.83 -6.11 -19.56
C LYS A 46 -4.46 -4.65 -19.87
N ARG A 47 -4.03 -3.85 -18.88
CA ARG A 47 -4.00 -2.37 -19.01
C ARG A 47 -2.81 -1.68 -18.34
N THR A 48 -1.61 -2.20 -18.53
CA THR A 48 -0.42 -1.51 -18.01
C THR A 48 0.01 -0.37 -18.94
N THR A 49 0.45 0.73 -18.35
CA THR A 49 0.93 1.93 -19.04
C THR A 49 2.41 2.15 -18.74
N ALA A 50 3.06 3.14 -19.37
CA ALA A 50 4.40 3.56 -18.96
C ALA A 50 4.44 4.12 -17.52
N ASP A 51 3.27 4.53 -17.01
CA ASP A 51 3.11 5.21 -15.73
C ASP A 51 2.65 4.29 -14.60
N GLY A 52 2.35 3.01 -14.86
CA GLY A 52 1.89 2.05 -13.85
C GLY A 52 0.80 1.10 -14.33
N VAL A 53 0.14 0.43 -13.37
CA VAL A 53 -1.01 -0.45 -13.63
C VAL A 53 -2.30 0.39 -13.60
N HIS A 54 -3.15 0.23 -14.62
CA HIS A 54 -4.47 0.85 -14.65
C HIS A 54 -5.52 -0.04 -13.99
N PHE A 55 -6.33 0.56 -13.12
CA PHE A 55 -7.39 -0.06 -12.35
C PHE A 55 -8.75 0.50 -12.76
N ILE A 56 -9.78 -0.35 -12.72
CA ILE A 56 -11.15 -0.03 -13.09
C ILE A 56 -12.03 -0.24 -11.86
N ALA A 57 -12.59 0.84 -11.33
CA ALA A 57 -13.59 0.75 -10.26
C ALA A 57 -14.82 -0.05 -10.74
N GLY A 58 -15.50 -0.73 -9.81
CA GLY A 58 -16.66 -1.55 -10.14
C GLY A 58 -16.32 -2.96 -10.65
N VAL A 59 -15.03 -3.31 -10.77
CA VAL A 59 -14.56 -4.62 -11.25
C VAL A 59 -13.76 -5.31 -10.14
N ASP A 60 -14.34 -6.35 -9.55
CA ASP A 60 -13.77 -7.16 -8.45
C ASP A 60 -12.41 -7.80 -8.75
N THR A 61 -12.15 -8.05 -10.03
CA THR A 61 -10.92 -8.63 -10.57
C THR A 61 -10.01 -7.58 -11.19
N SER A 62 -10.19 -6.30 -10.87
CA SER A 62 -9.27 -5.23 -11.23
C SER A 62 -8.37 -4.86 -10.05
N ASN A 63 -7.46 -5.76 -9.69
CA ASN A 63 -6.53 -5.54 -8.59
C ASN A 63 -5.14 -6.14 -8.88
N VAL A 64 -4.19 -5.80 -8.01
CA VAL A 64 -2.94 -6.56 -7.87
C VAL A 64 -2.93 -7.18 -6.48
N LYS A 65 -2.58 -8.47 -6.43
CA LYS A 65 -2.47 -9.24 -5.20
C LYS A 65 -1.04 -9.70 -4.97
N PHE A 66 -0.60 -9.49 -3.73
CA PHE A 66 0.54 -10.17 -3.15
C PHE A 66 0.03 -11.25 -2.21
N ALA A 67 0.14 -12.51 -2.65
CA ALA A 67 -0.39 -13.64 -1.90
C ALA A 67 0.53 -14.04 -0.74
N ASP A 68 -0.07 -14.46 0.38
CA ASP A 68 0.62 -14.85 1.61
C ASP A 68 1.75 -13.89 2.03
N PRO A 69 1.50 -12.57 2.12
CA PRO A 69 2.52 -11.68 2.66
C PRO A 69 2.84 -12.10 4.08
N TYR A 70 4.09 -11.86 4.49
CA TYR A 70 4.47 -12.04 5.88
C TYR A 70 3.55 -11.25 6.81
N ASP A 71 3.38 -11.76 8.02
CA ASP A 71 2.65 -11.04 9.07
C ASP A 71 3.36 -9.72 9.40
N ALA A 72 2.60 -8.62 9.46
CA ALA A 72 3.10 -7.26 9.65
C ALA A 72 3.20 -6.88 11.14
N VAL A 73 3.49 -7.86 12.01
CA VAL A 73 3.33 -7.84 13.49
C VAL A 73 3.65 -6.51 14.15
N ASN A 74 4.69 -5.80 13.71
CA ASN A 74 5.11 -4.54 14.30
C ASN A 74 5.01 -3.33 13.36
N ASP A 75 5.08 -3.54 12.04
CA ASP A 75 5.36 -2.49 11.05
C ASP A 75 4.76 -2.79 9.68
N ILE A 76 4.00 -1.83 9.17
CA ILE A 76 3.59 -1.77 7.76
C ILE A 76 3.84 -0.38 7.18
N TYR A 77 4.29 -0.36 5.92
CA TYR A 77 4.58 0.85 5.17
C TYR A 77 4.14 0.67 3.71
N ALA A 78 3.45 1.67 3.17
CA ALA A 78 3.17 1.76 1.74
C ALA A 78 3.60 3.12 1.22
N SER A 79 4.30 3.13 0.08
CA SER A 79 4.62 4.33 -0.67
C SER A 79 4.16 4.14 -2.10
N ILE A 80 3.05 4.78 -2.43
CA ILE A 80 2.39 4.63 -3.72
C ILE A 80 2.19 5.97 -4.39
N PHE A 81 2.29 5.97 -5.71
CA PHE A 81 1.81 7.03 -6.54
C PHE A 81 0.48 6.61 -7.15
N PHE A 82 -0.47 7.54 -7.20
CA PHE A 82 -1.72 7.31 -7.88
C PHE A 82 -2.13 8.51 -8.73
N THR A 83 -2.82 8.22 -9.83
CA THR A 83 -3.36 9.22 -10.76
C THR A 83 -4.81 8.84 -11.05
N PRO A 84 -5.81 9.56 -10.49
CA PRO A 84 -7.22 9.28 -10.74
C PRO A 84 -7.61 9.56 -12.20
N ASP A 85 -8.45 8.72 -12.80
CA ASP A 85 -9.02 9.01 -14.13
C ASP A 85 -10.08 10.11 -14.06
N GLN A 86 -10.75 10.21 -12.92
CA GLN A 86 -11.81 11.16 -12.64
C GLN A 86 -11.52 11.90 -11.34
N THR A 87 -12.05 13.11 -11.20
CA THR A 87 -11.85 13.88 -9.96
C THR A 87 -12.55 13.16 -8.82
N PHE A 88 -11.80 12.82 -7.78
CA PHE A 88 -12.35 12.25 -6.55
C PHE A 88 -12.65 13.36 -5.55
N SER A 89 -13.81 13.33 -4.91
CA SER A 89 -14.22 14.29 -3.87
C SER A 89 -15.41 13.75 -3.07
N SER A 90 -16.00 14.58 -2.21
CA SER A 90 -17.27 14.25 -1.54
C SER A 90 -18.47 14.06 -2.48
N ALA A 91 -18.32 14.38 -3.78
CA ALA A 91 -19.31 14.09 -4.81
C ALA A 91 -19.18 12.69 -5.42
N SER A 92 -18.10 11.96 -5.12
CA SER A 92 -17.90 10.57 -5.56
C SER A 92 -18.89 9.64 -4.83
N SER A 93 -19.31 8.56 -5.50
CA SER A 93 -20.41 7.71 -4.99
C SER A 93 -19.95 6.60 -4.04
N THR A 94 -18.69 6.21 -4.09
CA THR A 94 -18.11 5.12 -3.31
C THR A 94 -16.66 5.42 -2.95
N ASP A 95 -16.19 4.83 -1.86
CA ASP A 95 -14.79 4.85 -1.47
C ASP A 95 -13.91 4.19 -2.54
N MET A 96 -12.67 4.67 -2.69
CA MET A 96 -11.69 4.12 -3.62
C MET A 96 -10.44 3.64 -2.88
N TYR A 97 -10.23 2.33 -2.87
CA TYR A 97 -9.13 1.69 -2.15
C TYR A 97 -7.85 1.66 -2.98
N LEU A 98 -6.77 2.20 -2.42
CA LEU A 98 -5.46 2.25 -3.07
C LEU A 98 -4.62 1.04 -2.67
N VAL A 99 -4.55 0.78 -1.36
CA VAL A 99 -3.83 -0.35 -0.75
C VAL A 99 -4.67 -0.91 0.37
N SER A 100 -4.76 -2.23 0.43
CA SER A 100 -5.57 -2.95 1.38
C SER A 100 -4.86 -4.18 1.88
N LYS A 101 -5.11 -4.52 3.13
CA LYS A 101 -4.86 -5.82 3.72
C LYS A 101 -6.13 -6.13 4.52
N PHE A 102 -6.89 -7.12 4.08
CA PHE A 102 -8.28 -7.32 4.55
C PHE A 102 -8.57 -8.78 4.83
N VAL A 103 -9.02 -9.07 6.05
CA VAL A 103 -9.60 -10.37 6.41
C VAL A 103 -11.11 -10.23 6.55
N ASP A 104 -11.54 -9.27 7.37
CA ASP A 104 -12.94 -8.99 7.65
C ASP A 104 -13.12 -7.56 8.20
N ALA A 105 -14.36 -7.19 8.55
CA ALA A 105 -14.70 -5.85 9.07
C ALA A 105 -14.11 -5.52 10.45
N THR A 106 -13.42 -6.46 11.09
CA THR A 106 -12.75 -6.30 12.39
C THR A 106 -11.23 -6.45 12.32
N ASN A 107 -10.69 -6.85 11.16
CA ASN A 107 -9.28 -7.14 10.93
C ASN A 107 -8.87 -6.64 9.54
N TYR A 108 -8.36 -5.41 9.48
CA TYR A 108 -7.95 -4.77 8.23
C TYR A 108 -6.93 -3.65 8.42
N TRP A 109 -6.26 -3.31 7.32
CA TRP A 109 -5.49 -2.10 7.14
C TRP A 109 -5.74 -1.55 5.73
N PHE A 110 -6.11 -0.28 5.62
CA PHE A 110 -6.47 0.37 4.37
C PHE A 110 -5.77 1.70 4.20
N ILE A 111 -5.46 2.02 2.94
CA ILE A 111 -5.29 3.39 2.46
C ILE A 111 -6.31 3.60 1.34
N PHE A 112 -7.23 4.53 1.53
CA PHE A 112 -8.33 4.76 0.59
C PHE A 112 -8.77 6.23 0.54
N LEU A 113 -9.41 6.61 -0.56
CA LEU A 113 -10.09 7.88 -0.71
C LEU A 113 -11.54 7.70 -0.24
N ARG A 114 -11.98 8.51 0.72
CA ARG A 114 -13.31 8.40 1.35
C ARG A 114 -14.32 9.32 0.67
N ALA A 115 -15.40 8.75 0.15
CA ALA A 115 -16.42 9.45 -0.62
C ALA A 115 -17.28 10.39 0.23
N SER A 116 -17.38 10.20 1.55
CA SER A 116 -18.20 11.08 2.39
C SER A 116 -17.64 12.52 2.48
N ASP A 117 -16.33 12.69 2.32
CA ASP A 117 -15.65 13.98 2.52
C ASP A 117 -14.47 14.23 1.55
N GLY A 118 -14.19 13.31 0.65
CA GLY A 118 -13.16 13.43 -0.38
C GLY A 118 -11.73 13.30 0.14
N LYS A 119 -11.56 12.81 1.37
CA LYS A 119 -10.26 12.78 2.05
C LYS A 119 -9.50 11.48 1.81
N LEU A 120 -8.17 11.53 1.92
CA LEU A 120 -7.37 10.31 2.03
C LEU A 120 -7.39 9.84 3.48
N VAL A 121 -7.66 8.56 3.65
CA VAL A 121 -7.80 7.91 4.96
C VAL A 121 -6.87 6.72 5.02
N MET A 122 -6.11 6.64 6.11
CA MET A 122 -5.49 5.40 6.53
C MET A 122 -6.30 4.87 7.71
N ASP A 123 -6.81 3.66 7.59
CA ASP A 123 -7.64 3.04 8.63
C ASP A 123 -7.10 1.65 8.97
N HIS A 124 -6.96 1.40 10.26
CA HIS A 124 -6.48 0.16 10.82
C HIS A 124 -7.49 -0.36 11.83
N ARG A 125 -7.73 -1.67 11.82
CA ARG A 125 -8.53 -2.29 12.85
C ARG A 125 -8.02 -3.70 13.12
N GLU A 126 -7.65 -3.95 14.37
CA GLU A 126 -7.48 -5.28 14.95
C GLU A 126 -8.10 -5.30 16.35
N GLY A 127 -9.26 -5.95 16.48
CA GLY A 127 -9.93 -6.09 17.78
C GLY A 127 -10.53 -4.80 18.33
N ASN A 128 -9.80 -4.11 19.22
CA ASN A 128 -10.31 -3.15 20.22
C ASN A 128 -10.86 -1.81 19.68
N GLY A 129 -10.83 -1.57 18.38
CA GLY A 129 -11.36 -0.35 17.79
C GLY A 129 -10.68 -0.01 16.47
N ALA A 130 -11.28 0.90 15.71
CA ALA A 130 -10.65 1.47 14.53
C ALA A 130 -9.67 2.57 14.95
N GLU A 131 -8.48 2.51 14.39
CA GLU A 131 -7.42 3.50 14.50
C GLU A 131 -7.28 4.16 13.13
N THR A 132 -7.72 5.42 13.03
CA THR A 132 -7.85 6.12 11.76
C THR A 132 -7.03 7.40 11.77
N ILE A 133 -6.36 7.69 10.64
CA ILE A 133 -5.80 9.01 10.36
C ILE A 133 -6.33 9.51 9.02
N VAL A 134 -6.60 10.81 8.97
CA VAL A 134 -7.32 11.44 7.88
C VAL A 134 -6.56 12.67 7.40
N SER A 135 -6.42 12.80 6.10
CA SER A 135 -5.70 13.92 5.49
C SER A 135 -6.49 15.25 5.55
N ALA A 136 -5.86 16.34 5.13
CA ALA A 136 -6.49 17.67 5.09
C ALA A 136 -7.23 17.93 3.77
N GLU A 137 -6.72 17.34 2.69
CA GLU A 137 -7.21 17.40 1.32
C GLU A 137 -8.64 16.86 1.24
N THR A 138 -9.47 17.48 0.41
CA THR A 138 -10.89 17.12 0.25
C THR A 138 -11.26 16.79 -1.20
N SER A 139 -10.26 16.81 -2.09
CA SER A 139 -10.44 16.49 -3.51
C SER A 139 -9.13 16.11 -4.17
N TRP A 140 -9.20 15.27 -5.20
CA TRP A 140 -8.06 14.73 -5.94
C TRP A 140 -8.36 14.87 -7.42
N ALA A 141 -7.65 15.79 -8.08
CA ALA A 141 -7.93 16.15 -9.47
C ALA A 141 -7.61 14.99 -10.42
N ALA A 142 -8.48 14.77 -11.41
CA ALA A 142 -8.25 13.83 -12.49
C ALA A 142 -6.91 14.11 -13.21
N GLY A 143 -6.19 13.06 -13.60
CA GLY A 143 -4.93 13.16 -14.35
C GLY A 143 -3.76 13.75 -13.57
N THR A 144 -3.95 14.13 -12.30
CA THR A 144 -2.88 14.61 -11.43
C THR A 144 -2.26 13.44 -10.69
N LYS A 145 -0.93 13.37 -10.73
CA LYS A 145 -0.17 12.36 -10.01
C LYS A 145 0.09 12.82 -8.59
N PHE A 146 -0.33 12.01 -7.63
CA PHE A 146 -0.12 12.22 -6.19
C PHE A 146 0.81 11.14 -5.64
N HIS A 147 1.63 11.49 -4.66
CA HIS A 147 2.42 10.56 -3.87
C HIS A 147 1.83 10.43 -2.47
N VAL A 148 1.63 9.20 -2.02
CA VAL A 148 1.17 8.89 -0.67
C VAL A 148 2.15 7.96 0.00
N LEU A 149 2.48 8.30 1.24
CA LEU A 149 3.20 7.46 2.17
C LEU A 149 2.33 7.24 3.40
N GLY A 150 1.97 5.98 3.67
CA GLY A 150 1.26 5.57 4.89
C GLY A 150 2.09 4.57 5.66
N SER A 151 2.17 4.72 6.98
CA SER A 151 2.90 3.78 7.84
C SER A 151 2.22 3.62 9.19
N CYS A 152 2.31 2.42 9.76
CA CYS A 152 1.86 2.13 11.12
C CYS A 152 2.93 1.29 11.83
N ASN A 153 3.24 1.68 13.07
CA ASN A 153 4.22 1.05 13.95
C ASN A 153 3.64 0.94 15.36
N THR A 154 3.93 -0.17 16.04
CA THR A 154 3.40 -0.48 17.39
C THR A 154 4.00 0.33 18.54
N GLY A 155 5.02 1.14 18.31
CA GLY A 155 5.62 2.07 19.28
C GLY A 155 5.42 3.55 18.95
N GLU A 156 5.41 3.90 17.66
CA GLU A 156 5.39 5.28 17.14
C GLU A 156 4.00 5.70 16.59
N GLY A 157 3.09 4.73 16.42
CA GLY A 157 1.73 4.96 15.97
C GLY A 157 1.59 5.03 14.45
N GLN A 158 0.62 5.80 13.99
CA GLN A 158 0.27 5.94 12.58
C GLN A 158 0.75 7.26 11.97
N ARG A 159 1.12 7.21 10.68
CA ARG A 159 1.57 8.37 9.90
C ARG A 159 1.09 8.32 8.45
N LEU A 160 0.71 9.47 7.91
CA LEU A 160 0.33 9.70 6.51
C LEU A 160 0.99 10.97 5.98
N ILE A 161 1.59 10.89 4.81
CA ILE A 161 2.23 12.01 4.11
C ILE A 161 1.74 12.02 2.67
N ILE A 162 1.44 13.21 2.15
CA ILE A 162 1.02 13.43 0.76
C ILE A 162 2.01 14.40 0.11
N ASP A 163 2.51 14.05 -1.07
CA ASP A 163 3.43 14.86 -1.89
C ASP A 163 4.65 15.40 -1.11
N GLY A 164 5.16 14.63 -0.16
CA GLY A 164 6.28 15.04 0.72
C GLY A 164 5.94 16.20 1.67
N GLY A 165 4.65 16.50 1.86
CA GLY A 165 4.15 17.54 2.74
C GLY A 165 4.31 17.22 4.23
N THR A 166 3.66 18.03 5.08
CA THR A 166 3.67 17.79 6.53
C THR A 166 2.92 16.51 6.87
N ALA A 167 3.55 15.65 7.67
CA ALA A 167 2.94 14.41 8.12
C ALA A 167 1.73 14.67 9.04
N VAL A 168 0.64 13.93 8.79
CA VAL A 168 -0.41 13.70 9.77
C VAL A 168 0.02 12.51 10.61
N THR A 169 0.03 12.64 11.93
CA THR A 169 0.47 11.58 12.84
C THR A 169 -0.54 11.39 13.97
N GLU A 170 -0.69 10.14 14.43
CA GLU A 170 -1.44 9.80 15.63
C GLU A 170 -0.66 8.76 16.45
N VAL A 171 0.03 9.25 17.48
CA VAL A 171 0.95 8.46 18.32
C VAL A 171 0.18 7.47 19.20
N GLY A 172 -1.11 7.66 19.43
CA GLY A 172 -1.96 6.73 20.19
C GLY A 172 -2.38 5.48 19.41
N ASN A 173 -2.22 5.47 18.09
CA ASN A 173 -2.66 4.39 17.21
C ASN A 173 -1.58 3.30 17.08
N THR A 174 -1.30 2.61 18.17
CA THR A 174 -0.18 1.67 18.32
C THR A 174 -0.61 0.22 18.46
N THR A 175 -1.86 -0.11 18.13
CA THR A 175 -2.32 -1.50 18.21
C THR A 175 -1.46 -2.39 17.30
N ALA A 176 -1.16 -3.60 17.77
CA ALA A 176 -0.43 -4.59 16.99
C ALA A 176 -1.10 -4.79 15.61
N ILE A 177 -0.27 -5.02 14.60
CA ILE A 177 -0.70 -5.16 13.21
C ILE A 177 -0.45 -6.64 12.81
N SER A 178 -1.03 -7.57 13.56
CA SER A 178 -0.87 -9.01 13.30
C SER A 178 -1.87 -9.49 12.24
N LEU A 179 -1.73 -8.94 11.04
CA LEU A 179 -2.68 -9.16 9.97
C LEU A 179 -2.13 -10.20 8.99
N ILE A 180 -2.68 -11.41 9.02
CA ILE A 180 -2.37 -12.46 8.04
C ILE A 180 -3.41 -12.41 6.92
N ALA A 181 -3.20 -11.48 6.00
CA ALA A 181 -4.03 -11.33 4.80
C ALA A 181 -3.16 -10.95 3.60
N ASP A 182 -3.69 -11.19 2.41
CA ASP A 182 -3.11 -10.70 1.16
C ASP A 182 -3.03 -9.18 1.18
N VAL A 183 -1.98 -8.64 0.56
CA VAL A 183 -1.95 -7.20 0.24
C VAL A 183 -2.57 -7.05 -1.15
N THR A 184 -3.64 -6.27 -1.22
CA THR A 184 -4.41 -5.99 -2.42
C THR A 184 -4.34 -4.52 -2.78
N ILE A 185 -4.29 -4.23 -4.07
CA ILE A 185 -3.95 -2.90 -4.58
C ILE A 185 -4.96 -2.53 -5.64
N GLY A 186 -5.45 -1.29 -5.55
CA GLY A 186 -6.54 -0.80 -6.37
C GLY A 186 -7.90 -1.43 -6.07
N ALA A 187 -8.02 -2.22 -5.00
CA ALA A 187 -9.28 -2.80 -4.52
C ALA A 187 -9.27 -2.99 -3.00
N ARG A 188 -10.46 -3.07 -2.39
CA ARG A 188 -10.61 -3.37 -0.95
C ARG A 188 -10.11 -4.78 -0.60
N ASP A 189 -10.44 -5.75 -1.43
CA ASP A 189 -10.13 -7.16 -1.24
C ASP A 189 -9.94 -7.88 -2.58
N ASP A 190 -9.45 -9.12 -2.53
CA ASP A 190 -9.22 -9.94 -3.71
C ASP A 190 -10.50 -10.65 -4.16
N GLY A 191 -11.22 -10.04 -5.12
CA GLY A 191 -12.23 -10.73 -5.91
C GLY A 191 -13.63 -10.81 -5.29
N THR A 192 -13.93 -10.07 -4.23
CA THR A 192 -15.28 -10.06 -3.63
C THR A 192 -15.94 -8.68 -3.58
N SER A 193 -15.16 -7.60 -3.56
CA SER A 193 -15.66 -6.23 -3.58
C SER A 193 -15.51 -5.57 -4.95
N THR A 194 -16.51 -4.77 -5.32
CA THR A 194 -16.44 -3.84 -6.46
C THR A 194 -15.88 -2.47 -6.08
N GLU A 195 -15.58 -2.25 -4.79
CA GLU A 195 -14.96 -1.02 -4.28
C GLU A 195 -13.47 -1.05 -4.62
N GLY A 196 -13.12 -0.33 -5.68
CA GLY A 196 -11.77 -0.26 -6.20
C GLY A 196 -11.45 1.11 -6.75
N PHE A 197 -10.17 1.31 -7.06
CA PHE A 197 -9.66 2.54 -7.61
C PHE A 197 -9.91 2.61 -9.13
N GLU A 198 -10.22 3.80 -9.63
CA GLU A 198 -10.28 4.09 -11.06
C GLU A 198 -9.14 5.03 -11.44
N GLY A 199 -8.12 4.49 -12.10
CA GLY A 199 -6.92 5.24 -12.46
C GLY A 199 -5.66 4.40 -12.46
N VAL A 200 -4.51 5.07 -12.44
CA VAL A 200 -3.19 4.41 -12.46
C VAL A 200 -2.58 4.39 -11.06
N ILE A 201 -2.03 3.25 -10.63
CA ILE A 201 -1.19 3.14 -9.42
C ILE A 201 0.17 2.54 -9.79
N HIS A 202 1.24 3.09 -9.23
CA HIS A 202 2.57 2.46 -9.20
C HIS A 202 3.25 2.74 -7.86
N GLY A 203 4.20 1.90 -7.42
CA GLY A 203 4.84 2.11 -6.13
C GLY A 203 5.39 0.87 -5.47
N GLN A 204 5.50 0.94 -4.16
CA GLN A 204 6.11 -0.08 -3.32
C GLN A 204 5.32 -0.28 -2.03
N VAL A 205 5.33 -1.51 -1.54
CA VAL A 205 4.85 -1.86 -0.19
C VAL A 205 5.99 -2.53 0.55
N VAL A 206 6.19 -2.13 1.81
CA VAL A 206 7.22 -2.66 2.71
C VAL A 206 6.53 -3.08 4.01
N MET A 207 6.89 -4.25 4.54
CA MET A 207 6.44 -4.72 5.84
C MET A 207 7.66 -5.11 6.68
N GLY A 208 7.70 -4.65 7.92
CA GLY A 208 8.80 -4.90 8.84
C GLY A 208 8.49 -6.03 9.81
N GLY A 209 9.49 -6.87 10.09
CA GLY A 209 9.46 -7.82 11.20
C GLY A 209 10.42 -7.38 12.31
N GLY A 210 9.89 -6.77 13.36
CA GLY A 210 10.64 -6.48 14.60
C GLY A 210 11.01 -5.01 14.79
N ALA A 211 11.35 -4.65 16.03
CA ALA A 211 11.64 -3.30 16.51
C ALA A 211 12.83 -2.57 15.85
N ASP A 212 13.50 -3.18 14.86
CA ASP A 212 14.72 -2.68 14.22
C ASP A 212 14.49 -2.23 12.76
N VAL A 213 13.29 -2.33 12.20
CA VAL A 213 12.92 -1.59 10.97
C VAL A 213 12.44 -0.21 11.40
N GLU A 214 13.38 0.55 11.96
CA GLU A 214 13.13 1.90 12.44
C GLU A 214 12.92 2.80 11.21
N LEU A 215 11.66 2.92 10.76
CA LEU A 215 11.20 4.01 9.91
C LEU A 215 11.27 5.31 10.74
N THR A 216 12.49 5.73 11.09
CA THR A 216 12.68 6.82 12.04
C THR A 216 12.01 8.09 11.54
N THR A 217 11.30 8.74 12.46
CA THR A 217 10.51 9.96 12.27
C THR A 217 11.38 11.22 12.12
N THR A 218 12.71 11.07 12.09
CA THR A 218 13.68 12.15 11.98
C THR A 218 14.07 12.43 10.53
N ALA A 219 13.77 13.68 10.14
CA ALA A 219 14.13 14.40 8.93
C ALA A 219 15.35 13.89 8.11
N ASP A 220 15.16 13.91 6.79
CA ASP A 220 16.17 14.07 5.72
C ASP A 220 17.22 12.97 5.48
N THR A 221 17.23 11.85 6.22
CA THR A 221 18.16 10.73 5.90
C THR A 221 17.56 9.32 5.95
N GLY A 222 16.30 9.18 6.42
CA GLY A 222 15.57 7.92 6.42
C GLY A 222 14.94 7.57 5.07
N GLU A 223 14.33 6.39 4.99
CA GLU A 223 13.74 5.77 3.79
C GLU A 223 12.77 6.67 2.99
N GLU A 224 12.26 7.73 3.63
CA GLU A 224 11.41 8.78 3.06
C GLU A 224 12.13 9.66 2.01
N ALA A 225 13.41 10.03 2.24
CA ALA A 225 14.20 10.85 1.31
C ALA A 225 14.58 10.09 0.02
N LEU A 226 14.43 8.77 0.04
CA LEU A 226 14.80 7.83 -1.00
C LEU A 226 13.59 7.51 -1.89
N SER A 227 12.39 7.46 -1.31
CA SER A 227 11.11 7.40 -2.05
C SER A 227 10.88 8.62 -2.95
N ALA A 228 11.24 9.83 -2.48
CA ALA A 228 11.13 11.08 -3.25
C ALA A 228 12.11 11.17 -4.45
N LYS A 229 13.12 10.29 -4.52
CA LYS A 229 14.11 10.21 -5.62
C LYS A 229 13.97 8.94 -6.47
N GLY A 230 12.94 8.13 -6.23
CA GLY A 230 12.68 6.90 -7.00
C GLY A 230 13.67 5.75 -6.77
N ILE A 231 14.45 5.74 -5.68
CA ILE A 231 15.52 4.74 -5.43
C ILE A 231 15.51 4.31 -3.94
N PRO A 232 15.83 3.04 -3.59
CA PRO A 232 15.72 2.53 -2.21
C PRO A 232 16.82 3.05 -1.26
N PRO A 233 16.65 2.86 0.07
CA PRO A 233 17.61 3.27 1.10
C PRO A 233 19.00 2.66 0.97
N ALA A 234 20.02 3.45 1.30
CA ALA A 234 21.42 3.01 1.30
C ALA A 234 21.73 1.94 2.37
N SER A 235 20.86 1.78 3.37
CA SER A 235 20.94 0.76 4.44
C SER A 235 20.18 -0.53 4.13
N ALA A 236 19.28 -0.53 3.14
CA ALA A 236 18.56 -1.72 2.76
C ALA A 236 19.47 -2.62 1.92
N LYS A 237 19.66 -3.87 2.34
CA LYS A 237 20.20 -4.91 1.46
C LYS A 237 19.15 -5.21 0.38
N ALA A 238 19.08 -4.36 -0.64
CA ALA A 238 18.44 -4.67 -1.89
C ALA A 238 19.25 -5.80 -2.55
N VAL A 239 18.73 -7.02 -2.48
CA VAL A 239 19.20 -8.08 -3.36
C VAL A 239 18.45 -7.87 -4.67
N ASN A 240 19.05 -7.08 -5.57
CA ASN A 240 18.60 -6.73 -6.92
C ASN A 240 17.57 -5.60 -7.03
N VAL A 241 17.94 -4.62 -7.87
CA VAL A 241 17.10 -3.54 -8.39
C VAL A 241 16.89 -3.86 -9.86
N PHE A 242 15.63 -3.94 -10.29
CA PHE A 242 15.30 -3.93 -11.71
C PHE A 242 14.78 -2.53 -12.05
N THR A 243 15.63 -1.75 -12.69
CA THR A 243 15.23 -0.65 -13.57
C THR A 243 15.34 -1.18 -14.99
N LEU A 244 14.28 -1.06 -15.78
CA LEU A 244 14.34 -1.30 -17.21
C LEU A 244 14.37 0.06 -17.90
N ASP A 245 15.25 0.15 -18.90
CA ASP A 245 15.48 1.32 -19.75
C ASP A 245 14.22 1.73 -20.55
#